data_AF-A0A914D3Y1-F1
#
_entry.id   AF-A0A914D3Y1-F1
#
_cell.length_a   1.000
_cell.length_b   1.000
_cell.length_c   1.000
_cell.angle_alpha   90.00
_cell.angle_beta   90.00
_cell.angle_gamma   90.00
#
_symmetry.space_group_name_H-M   'P 1'
#
loop_
_entity.id
_entity.type
_entity.pdbx_description
1 polymer ?
#
loop_
_entity_poly.entity_id
_entity_poly.type
_entity_poly.pdbx_seq_one_letter_code
_entity_poly.pdbx_strand_id
1 'polypeptide(L)'
;MTSHQFSEAQLQHIPGLVHLSQNKSLTSTKKVFSCGADENISLIKLTENGELEIDTHRCPNTSCQSAMAVFEDEIYVGCTTTDAITGNDQQVVVKYSAEPFLASPPLVTFSLEVTSVDISSDGVYLAVGS
;
A
#
# COMPACT_ATOMS: atom_id res chain seq x y z
N MET A 1 -36.65 -4.06 10.90
CA MET A 1 -35.60 -3.03 11.01
C MET A 1 -34.30 -3.75 11.33
N THR A 2 -33.43 -3.95 10.35
CA THR A 2 -32.09 -4.48 10.61
C THR A 2 -31.25 -3.34 11.16
N SER A 3 -30.90 -3.43 12.44
CA SER A 3 -29.92 -2.55 13.07
C SER A 3 -28.61 -2.67 12.29
N HIS A 4 -28.24 -1.62 11.55
CA HIS A 4 -26.90 -1.49 10.99
C HIS A 4 -25.96 -1.20 12.15
N GLN A 5 -25.49 -2.26 12.80
CA GLN A 5 -24.54 -2.18 13.90
C GLN A 5 -23.14 -2.08 13.28
N PHE A 6 -22.44 -0.99 13.59
CA PHE A 6 -21.03 -0.88 13.24
C PHE A 6 -20.23 -1.91 14.03
N SER A 7 -19.20 -2.48 13.40
CA SER A 7 -18.22 -3.33 14.07
C SER A 7 -17.43 -2.53 15.10
N GLU A 8 -16.78 -3.23 16.03
CA GLU A 8 -15.81 -2.59 16.90
C GLU A 8 -14.66 -1.96 16.10
N ALA A 9 -14.11 -0.86 16.61
CA ALA A 9 -12.96 -0.21 15.99
C ALA A 9 -11.73 -1.11 16.08
N GLN A 10 -11.05 -1.31 14.95
CA GLN A 10 -9.79 -2.03 14.88
C GLN A 10 -8.65 -1.06 14.53
N LEU A 11 -7.58 -1.10 15.31
CA LEU A 11 -6.38 -0.30 15.05
C LEU A 11 -5.54 -1.01 13.98
N GLN A 12 -5.60 -0.52 12.74
CA GLN A 12 -4.83 -1.06 11.61
C GLN A 12 -3.44 -0.43 11.50
N HIS A 13 -3.37 0.88 11.72
CA HIS A 13 -2.13 1.64 11.68
C HIS A 13 -1.91 2.40 12.99
N ILE A 14 -0.63 2.68 13.30
CA ILE A 14 -0.31 3.68 14.32
C ILE A 14 -0.89 5.05 13.92
N PRO A 15 -1.21 5.94 14.87
CA PRO A 15 -1.67 7.29 14.55
C PRO A 15 -0.67 8.03 13.66
N GLY A 16 -1.14 8.55 12.52
CA GLY A 16 -0.30 9.23 11.56
C GLY A 16 -0.98 9.41 10.20
N LEU A 17 -0.18 9.71 9.18
CA LEU A 17 -0.64 9.72 7.80
C LEU A 17 -0.90 8.27 7.35
N VAL A 18 -2.06 8.08 6.73
CA VAL A 18 -2.49 6.80 6.16
C VAL A 18 -2.93 7.07 4.74
N HIS A 19 -2.46 6.25 3.80
CA HIS A 19 -2.88 6.29 2.41
C HIS A 19 -3.82 5.13 2.13
N LEU A 20 -4.95 5.43 1.51
CA LEU A 20 -5.90 4.43 1.03
C LEU A 20 -5.86 4.41 -0.49
N SER A 21 -5.84 3.21 -1.08
CA SER A 21 -5.85 3.04 -2.53
C SER A 21 -6.81 1.93 -2.93
N GLN A 22 -7.50 2.14 -4.04
CA GLN A 22 -8.33 1.13 -4.68
C GLN A 22 -7.61 0.55 -5.88
N ASN A 23 -7.99 -0.66 -6.26
CA ASN A 23 -7.46 -1.27 -7.45
C ASN A 23 -7.92 -0.53 -8.71
N LYS A 24 -6.96 0.02 -9.46
CA LYS A 24 -7.25 0.84 -10.63
C LYS A 24 -7.63 0.04 -11.88
N SER A 25 -7.42 -1.27 -11.91
CA SER A 25 -7.81 -2.13 -13.04
C SER A 25 -9.32 -2.40 -13.11
N LEU A 26 -10.11 -1.89 -12.15
CA LEU A 26 -11.58 -2.06 -12.04
C LEU A 26 -12.04 -3.53 -11.88
N THR A 27 -11.13 -4.49 -11.78
CA THR A 27 -11.46 -5.92 -11.61
C THR A 27 -11.95 -6.23 -10.18
N SER A 28 -11.68 -5.35 -9.21
CA SER A 28 -12.09 -5.53 -7.82
C SER A 28 -12.52 -4.23 -7.15
N THR A 29 -13.84 -4.04 -7.01
CA THR A 29 -14.45 -2.87 -6.36
C THR A 29 -14.70 -3.05 -4.85
N LYS A 30 -14.44 -4.26 -4.33
CA LYS A 30 -14.67 -4.63 -2.92
C LYS A 30 -13.38 -4.72 -2.10
N LYS A 31 -12.26 -4.23 -2.63
CA LYS A 31 -10.95 -4.24 -1.99
C LYS A 31 -10.45 -2.81 -1.84
N VAL A 32 -9.95 -2.49 -0.66
CA VAL A 32 -9.20 -1.26 -0.37
C VAL A 32 -7.89 -1.67 0.26
N PHE A 33 -6.82 -1.04 -0.18
CA PHE A 33 -5.50 -1.20 0.40
C PHE A 33 -5.20 0.02 1.25
N SER A 34 -4.56 -0.18 2.40
CA SER A 34 -4.06 0.89 3.25
C SER A 34 -2.57 0.71 3.53
N CYS A 35 -1.85 1.82 3.64
CA CYS A 35 -0.45 1.84 4.01
C CYS A 35 -0.19 3.01 4.97
N GLY A 36 0.80 2.89 5.85
CA GLY A 36 1.06 3.85 6.91
C GLY A 36 2.52 3.90 7.36
N ALA A 37 2.79 4.79 8.34
CA ALA A 37 4.14 4.97 8.88
C ALA A 37 4.65 3.78 9.72
N ASP A 38 3.80 2.78 9.98
CA ASP A 38 4.08 1.59 10.79
C ASP A 38 4.61 0.40 10.00
N GLU A 39 5.05 0.62 8.77
CA GLU A 39 5.61 -0.41 7.88
C GLU A 39 4.58 -1.47 7.46
N ASN A 40 3.28 -1.24 7.68
CA ASN A 40 2.23 -2.20 7.37
C ASN A 40 1.46 -1.81 6.12
N ILE A 41 1.19 -2.79 5.27
CA ILE A 41 0.19 -2.71 4.21
C ILE A 41 -0.97 -3.61 4.62
N SER A 42 -2.18 -3.06 4.68
CA SER A 42 -3.39 -3.85 4.95
C SER A 42 -4.29 -3.92 3.73
N LEU A 43 -4.85 -5.10 3.50
CA LEU A 43 -5.87 -5.37 2.51
C LEU A 43 -7.21 -5.58 3.20
N ILE A 44 -8.14 -4.66 2.93
CA ILE A 44 -9.48 -4.65 3.49
C ILE A 44 -10.43 -5.16 2.40
N LYS A 45 -11.06 -6.32 2.64
CA LYS A 45 -11.97 -7.00 1.71
C LYS A 45 -13.39 -6.99 2.28
N LEU A 46 -14.38 -6.62 1.48
CA LEU A 46 -15.80 -6.83 1.83
C LEU A 46 -16.23 -8.24 1.41
N THR A 47 -16.54 -9.09 2.38
CA THR A 47 -17.01 -10.47 2.16
C THR A 47 -18.43 -10.50 1.59
N GLU A 48 -18.85 -11.65 1.07
CA GLU A 48 -20.22 -11.84 0.55
C GLU A 48 -21.30 -11.66 1.62
N ASN A 49 -20.96 -11.93 2.88
CA ASN A 49 -21.85 -11.76 4.02
C ASN A 49 -21.94 -10.29 4.48
N GLY A 50 -21.20 -9.37 3.84
CA GLY A 50 -21.16 -7.95 4.20
C GLY A 50 -20.23 -7.63 5.37
N GLU A 51 -19.39 -8.57 5.80
CA GLU A 51 -18.38 -8.36 6.84
C GLU A 51 -17.06 -7.89 6.21
N LEU A 52 -16.27 -7.12 6.95
CA LEU A 52 -14.92 -6.70 6.54
C LEU A 52 -13.89 -7.71 7.04
N GLU A 53 -13.11 -8.24 6.12
CA GLU A 53 -11.92 -9.04 6.40
C GLU A 53 -10.68 -8.16 6.17
N ILE A 54 -9.73 -8.21 7.10
CA ILE A 54 -8.51 -7.40 7.06
C ILE A 54 -7.31 -8.33 7.15
N ASP A 55 -6.50 -8.34 6.10
CA ASP A 55 -5.20 -8.99 6.10
C ASP A 55 -4.11 -7.93 6.18
N THR A 56 -3.12 -8.09 7.06
CA THR A 56 -2.06 -7.10 7.27
C THR A 56 -0.70 -7.73 7.11
N HIS A 57 0.11 -7.12 6.26
CA HIS A 57 1.47 -7.56 6.00
C HIS A 57 2.47 -6.48 6.37
N ARG A 58 3.51 -6.90 7.10
CA ARG A 58 4.64 -6.04 7.41
C ARG A 58 5.60 -5.99 6.23
N CYS A 59 6.11 -4.81 5.94
CA CYS A 59 7.10 -4.52 4.92
C CYS A 59 8.49 -4.35 5.59
N PRO A 60 9.26 -5.43 5.75
CA PRO A 60 10.54 -5.35 6.44
C PRO A 60 11.53 -4.49 5.64
N ASN A 61 12.36 -3.74 6.35
CA ASN A 61 13.42 -2.87 5.79
C ASN A 61 12.90 -1.67 4.96
N THR A 62 11.60 -1.37 5.08
CA THR A 62 11.03 -0.12 4.59
C THR A 62 10.45 0.66 5.76
N SER A 63 10.69 1.97 5.81
CA SER A 63 10.06 2.89 6.75
C SER A 63 9.33 4.00 5.99
N CYS A 64 8.31 4.61 6.61
CA CYS A 64 7.52 5.71 6.06
C CYS A 64 6.88 5.43 4.69
N GLN A 65 5.61 4.99 4.67
CA GLN A 65 4.86 4.77 3.43
C GLN A 65 4.04 6.03 3.11
N SER A 66 4.49 6.79 2.13
CA SER A 66 4.04 8.16 1.85
C SER A 66 3.12 8.26 0.64
N ALA A 67 3.03 7.21 -0.17
CA ALA A 67 2.13 7.15 -1.32
C ALA A 67 1.92 5.70 -1.78
N MET A 68 0.75 5.41 -2.33
CA MET A 68 0.41 4.07 -2.82
C MET A 68 -0.50 4.09 -4.04
N ALA A 69 -0.20 3.24 -5.02
CA ALA A 69 -1.08 2.89 -6.13
C ALA A 69 -1.24 1.39 -6.23
N VAL A 70 -2.39 0.93 -6.72
CA VAL A 70 -2.69 -0.50 -6.88
C VAL A 70 -3.26 -0.79 -8.25
N PHE A 71 -2.74 -1.82 -8.90
CA PHE A 71 -3.24 -2.34 -10.16
C PHE A 71 -3.22 -3.86 -10.13
N GLU A 72 -4.39 -4.49 -10.32
CA GLU A 72 -4.54 -5.94 -10.19
C GLU A 72 -3.99 -6.43 -8.84
N ASP A 73 -3.04 -7.36 -8.84
CA ASP A 73 -2.41 -7.89 -7.63
C ASP A 73 -1.07 -7.20 -7.33
N GLU A 74 -0.79 -6.05 -7.94
CA GLU A 74 0.44 -5.29 -7.74
C GLU A 74 0.19 -4.01 -6.95
N ILE A 75 0.96 -3.82 -5.89
CA ILE A 75 0.89 -2.69 -4.97
C ILE A 75 2.20 -1.91 -5.09
N TYR A 76 2.12 -0.67 -5.49
CA TYR A 76 3.26 0.23 -5.66
C TYR A 76 3.29 1.19 -4.49
N VAL A 77 4.36 1.20 -3.72
CA VAL A 77 4.47 2.01 -2.51
C VAL A 77 5.73 2.86 -2.56
N GLY A 78 5.56 4.16 -2.33
CA GLY A 78 6.66 5.06 -2.02
C GLY A 78 7.10 4.84 -0.58
N CYS A 79 8.38 4.52 -0.38
CA CYS A 79 8.92 4.25 0.95
C CYS A 79 10.40 4.63 1.07
N THR A 80 10.88 4.65 2.31
CA THR A 80 12.30 4.79 2.62
C THR A 80 12.92 3.41 2.81
N THR A 81 14.03 3.12 2.14
CA THR A 81 14.85 1.92 2.37
C THR A 81 16.27 2.32 2.73
N THR A 82 16.95 1.52 3.55
CA THR A 82 18.38 1.70 3.80
C THR A 82 19.20 0.94 2.77
N ASP A 83 20.06 1.66 2.05
CA ASP A 83 20.99 1.07 1.09
C ASP A 83 22.01 0.16 1.81
N ALA A 84 22.06 -1.11 1.42
CA ALA A 84 22.85 -2.12 2.11
C ALA A 84 24.38 -1.90 2.01
N ILE A 85 24.84 -1.11 1.03
CA ILE A 85 26.27 -0.87 0.78
C ILE A 85 26.74 0.36 1.55
N THR A 86 25.99 1.45 1.47
CA THR A 86 26.33 2.76 2.00
C THR A 86 25.74 3.02 3.38
N GLY A 87 24.68 2.30 3.77
CA GLY A 87 23.94 2.49 5.01
C GLY A 87 23.07 3.75 5.02
N ASN A 88 22.94 4.45 3.89
CA ASN A 88 22.15 5.67 3.78
C ASN A 88 20.70 5.34 3.44
N ASP A 89 19.79 6.14 3.99
CA ASP A 89 18.38 6.09 3.62
C ASP A 89 18.17 6.63 2.20
N GLN A 90 17.37 5.90 1.43
CA GLN A 90 16.99 6.21 0.06
C GLN A 90 15.47 6.20 -0.07
N GLN A 91 14.95 7.18 -0.79
CA GLN A 91 13.54 7.26 -1.13
C GLN A 91 13.32 6.44 -2.39
N VAL A 92 12.41 5.48 -2.35
CA VAL A 92 12.24 4.51 -3.42
C VAL A 92 10.77 4.21 -3.68
N VAL A 93 10.49 3.63 -4.83
CA VAL A 93 9.22 2.93 -5.06
C VAL A 93 9.48 1.43 -5.11
N VAL A 94 8.81 0.69 -4.23
CA VAL A 94 8.83 -0.78 -4.19
C VAL A 94 7.50 -1.31 -4.68
N LYS A 95 7.54 -2.42 -5.42
CA LYS A 95 6.36 -3.17 -5.80
C LYS A 95 6.19 -4.38 -4.90
N TYR A 96 4.97 -4.62 -4.44
CA TYR A 96 4.57 -5.81 -3.73
C TYR A 96 3.52 -6.58 -4.54
N SER A 97 3.63 -7.90 -4.60
CA SER A 97 2.49 -8.74 -5.01
C SER A 97 1.53 -8.92 -3.83
N ALA A 98 0.23 -8.95 -4.08
CA ALA A 98 -0.77 -9.16 -3.04
C ALA A 98 -0.81 -10.62 -2.55
N GLU A 99 -0.66 -11.60 -3.46
CA GLU A 99 -0.73 -13.03 -3.14
C GLU A 99 0.28 -13.83 -4.01
N PRO A 100 1.36 -14.41 -3.45
CA PRO A 100 1.86 -14.23 -2.08
C PRO A 100 2.42 -12.80 -1.85
N PHE A 101 2.44 -12.33 -0.60
CA PHE A 101 2.97 -11.02 -0.27
C PHE A 101 4.50 -10.97 -0.39
N LEU A 102 5.02 -10.50 -1.53
CA LEU A 102 6.44 -10.46 -1.83
C LEU A 102 6.86 -9.11 -2.40
N ALA A 103 7.97 -8.58 -1.90
CA ALA A 103 8.57 -7.35 -2.39
C ALA A 103 9.47 -7.60 -3.61
N SER A 104 9.45 -6.67 -4.57
CA SER A 104 10.46 -6.56 -5.62
C SER A 104 11.70 -5.80 -5.11
N PRO A 105 12.82 -5.82 -5.84
CA PRO A 105 13.81 -4.76 -5.73
C PRO A 105 13.18 -3.37 -5.98
N PRO A 106 13.76 -2.27 -5.44
CA PRO A 106 13.34 -0.92 -5.77
C PRO A 106 13.25 -0.70 -7.29
N LEU A 107 12.11 -0.16 -7.74
CA LEU A 107 11.87 0.13 -9.16
C LEU A 107 12.57 1.41 -9.59
N VAL A 108 12.60 2.40 -8.71
CA VAL A 108 13.17 3.73 -8.92
C VAL A 108 13.58 4.32 -7.58
N THR A 109 14.60 5.16 -7.59
CA THR A 109 15.12 5.88 -6.42
C THR A 109 15.04 7.39 -6.65
N PHE A 110 14.86 8.13 -5.55
CA PHE A 110 14.70 9.58 -5.52
C PHE A 110 15.60 10.19 -4.45
N SER A 111 15.93 11.48 -4.64
CA SER A 111 16.66 12.25 -3.63
C SER A 111 15.74 12.91 -2.59
N LEU A 112 14.46 13.07 -2.91
CA LEU A 112 13.44 13.63 -2.03
C LEU A 112 12.39 12.56 -1.72
N GLU A 113 11.55 12.84 -0.72
CA GLU A 113 10.47 11.95 -0.32
C GLU A 113 9.48 11.72 -1.47
N VAL A 114 9.09 10.47 -1.71
CA VAL A 114 8.04 10.17 -2.69
C VAL A 114 6.72 10.65 -2.10
N THR A 115 6.08 11.66 -2.68
CA THR A 115 4.83 12.23 -2.15
C THR A 115 3.58 11.76 -2.89
N SER A 116 3.75 11.18 -4.07
CA SER A 116 2.64 10.64 -4.86
C SER A 116 3.08 9.51 -5.77
N VAL A 117 2.21 8.52 -5.93
CA VAL A 117 2.35 7.40 -6.85
C VAL A 117 0.98 7.18 -7.48
N ASP A 118 0.93 7.10 -8.81
CA ASP A 118 -0.27 6.74 -9.55
C ASP A 118 0.08 5.84 -10.73
N ILE A 119 -0.84 4.99 -11.15
CA ILE A 119 -0.66 4.04 -12.26
C ILE A 119 -1.72 4.27 -13.32
N SER A 120 -1.44 4.08 -14.61
CA SER A 120 -2.48 4.19 -15.64
C SER A 120 -3.50 3.05 -15.52
N SER A 121 -4.71 3.27 -16.05
CA SER A 121 -5.80 2.27 -15.99
C SER A 121 -5.54 1.01 -16.83
N ASP A 122 -4.52 1.03 -17.68
CA ASP A 122 -4.03 -0.13 -18.43
C ASP A 122 -2.78 -0.77 -17.79
N GLY A 123 -2.31 -0.24 -16.65
CA GLY A 123 -1.15 -0.76 -15.92
C GLY A 123 0.21 -0.46 -16.56
N VAL A 124 0.25 0.26 -17.68
CA VAL A 124 1.49 0.45 -18.48
C VAL A 124 2.39 1.55 -17.93
N TYR A 125 1.83 2.60 -17.36
CA TYR A 125 2.57 3.78 -16.92
C TYR A 125 2.45 3.98 -15.42
N LEU A 126 3.58 4.10 -14.73
CA LEU A 126 3.66 4.50 -13.34
C LEU A 126 4.18 5.94 -13.27
N ALA A 127 3.38 6.85 -12.71
CA ALA A 127 3.75 8.23 -12.44
C ALA A 127 4.11 8.38 -10.96
N VAL A 128 5.25 9.01 -10.69
CA VAL A 128 5.78 9.18 -9.33
C VAL A 128 6.22 10.62 -9.14
N GLY A 129 5.76 11.25 -8.07
CA GLY A 129 6.15 12.61 -7.67
C GLY A 129 7.02 12.56 -6.41
N SER A 130 8.10 13.33 -6.43
CA SER A 130 9.10 13.44 -5.36
C SER A 130 9.50 14.89 -5.15
#